data_AF-A0A0D2N8X0-F1
#
_entry.id   AF-A0A0D2N8X0-F1
#
_cell.length_a   1.000
_cell.length_b   1.000
_cell.length_c   1.000
_cell.angle_alpha   90.00
_cell.angle_beta   90.00
_cell.angle_gamma   90.00
#
_symmetry.space_group_name_H-M   'P 1'
#
loop_
_entity.id
_entity.type
_entity.pdbx_description
1 polymer ?
#
loop_
_entity_poly.entity_id
_entity_poly.type
_entity_poly.pdbx_seq_one_letter_code
_entity_poly.pdbx_strand_id
1 'polypeptide(L)'
;MGKCCSGDVDSVVPITSTRYAINKLKLPVKTAWRPWSINDEVGGYVEEYEGLTLVTVRDAGHFVPSYQPARALTMISSFLQGVLPPP
;
A
#
# COMPACT_ATOMS: atom_id res chain seq x y z
N MET A 1 -4.34 -13.21 -5.92
CA MET A 1 -4.56 -11.75 -5.99
C MET A 1 -3.20 -11.07 -5.92
N GLY A 2 -2.87 -10.14 -6.82
CA GLY A 2 -1.61 -9.39 -6.74
C GLY A 2 -1.68 -8.32 -5.65
N LYS A 3 -0.58 -8.08 -4.94
CA LYS A 3 -0.45 -6.91 -4.06
C LYS A 3 0.84 -6.16 -4.37
N CYS A 4 0.73 -4.84 -4.52
CA CYS A 4 1.85 -3.92 -4.70
C CYS A 4 1.99 -3.05 -3.45
N CYS A 5 3.23 -2.85 -3.00
CA CYS A 5 3.53 -1.93 -1.91
C CYS A 5 4.58 -0.91 -2.35
N SER A 6 4.52 0.31 -1.79
CA SER A 6 5.47 1.38 -2.05
C SER A 6 5.63 2.24 -0.81
N GLY A 7 6.88 2.52 -0.43
CA GLY A 7 7.19 3.55 0.55
C GLY A 7 7.03 4.93 -0.08
N ASP A 8 6.31 5.84 0.59
CA ASP A 8 5.95 7.13 0.00
C ASP A 8 7.09 8.16 -0.07
N VAL A 9 8.23 7.89 0.58
CA VAL A 9 9.46 8.70 0.48
C VAL A 9 10.56 8.03 -0.35
N ASP A 10 10.27 6.91 -1.03
CA ASP A 10 11.22 6.31 -1.98
C ASP A 10 11.36 7.18 -3.24
N SER A 11 12.57 7.65 -3.52
CA SER A 11 12.88 8.42 -4.74
C SER A 11 13.37 7.54 -5.89
N VAL A 12 13.75 6.28 -5.65
CA VAL A 12 14.26 5.38 -6.69
C VAL A 12 13.09 4.81 -7.51
N VAL A 13 12.05 4.32 -6.82
CA VAL A 13 10.80 3.87 -7.44
C VAL A 13 9.62 4.51 -6.69
N PRO A 14 9.31 5.80 -6.99
CA PRO A 14 8.30 6.54 -6.23
C PRO A 14 6.88 6.04 -6.49
N ILE A 15 6.00 6.25 -5.52
CA ILE A 15 4.57 5.89 -5.60
C ILE A 15 3.87 6.43 -6.85
N THR A 16 4.27 7.61 -7.34
CA THR A 16 3.73 8.20 -8.57
C THR A 16 3.96 7.31 -9.78
N SER A 17 5.15 6.72 -9.91
CA SER A 17 5.49 5.77 -10.98
C SER A 17 4.66 4.48 -10.87
N THR A 18 4.52 3.92 -9.66
CA THR A 18 3.69 2.73 -9.43
C THR A 18 2.22 3.00 -9.76
N ARG A 19 1.66 4.14 -9.34
CA ARG A 19 0.28 4.53 -9.68
C ARG A 19 0.09 4.71 -11.18
N TYR A 20 1.06 5.31 -11.86
CA TYR A 20 1.02 5.45 -13.32
C TYR A 20 0.99 4.09 -14.02
N ALA A 21 1.85 3.15 -13.58
CA ALA A 21 1.87 1.79 -14.12
C ALA A 21 0.54 1.05 -13.89
N ILE A 22 -0.02 1.12 -12.68
CA ILE A 22 -1.30 0.47 -12.36
C ILE A 22 -2.46 1.07 -13.17
N ASN A 23 -2.49 2.40 -13.37
CA ASN A 23 -3.52 3.05 -14.18
C ASN A 23 -3.51 2.60 -15.65
N LYS A 24 -2.38 2.09 -16.18
CA LYS A 24 -2.31 1.51 -17.53
C LYS A 24 -3.05 0.17 -17.63
N LEU A 25 -3.23 -0.55 -16.53
CA LEU A 25 -3.95 -1.82 -16.50
C LEU A 25 -5.46 -1.65 -16.64
N LYS A 26 -6.00 -0.43 -16.41
CA LYS A 26 -7.44 -0.10 -16.53
C LYS A 26 -8.35 -1.04 -15.73
N LEU A 27 -7.86 -1.47 -14.56
CA LEU A 27 -8.63 -2.31 -13.65
C LEU A 27 -9.75 -1.49 -12.99
N PRO A 28 -10.97 -2.05 -12.82
CA PRO A 28 -12.02 -1.39 -12.07
C PRO A 28 -11.63 -1.25 -10.59
N VAL A 29 -11.98 -0.10 -9.99
CA VAL A 29 -11.74 0.17 -8.56
C VAL A 29 -12.85 -0.50 -7.74
N LYS A 30 -12.46 -1.35 -6.79
CA LYS A 30 -13.35 -1.98 -5.79
C LYS A 30 -13.47 -1.15 -4.52
N THR A 31 -12.35 -0.67 -4.02
CA THR A 31 -12.27 0.20 -2.84
C THR A 31 -11.46 1.42 -3.20
N ALA A 32 -12.09 2.60 -3.13
CA ALA A 32 -11.43 3.86 -3.43
C ALA A 32 -10.26 4.14 -2.45
N TRP A 33 -9.31 4.94 -2.91
CA TRP A 33 -8.17 5.39 -2.13
C TRP A 33 -8.59 5.92 -0.75
N ARG A 34 -8.15 5.22 0.31
CA ARG A 34 -8.45 5.58 1.69
C ARG A 34 -7.22 5.41 2.59
N PRO A 35 -7.14 6.15 3.71
CA PRO A 35 -6.11 5.88 4.70
C PRO A 35 -6.31 4.51 5.34
N TRP A 36 -5.23 3.99 5.90
CA TRP A 36 -5.24 2.89 6.85
C TRP A 36 -4.39 3.26 8.06
N SER A 37 -4.76 2.75 9.23
CA SER A 37 -4.22 3.23 10.50
C SER A 37 -3.65 2.11 11.38
N ILE A 38 -2.69 2.47 12.23
CA ILE A 38 -2.14 1.62 13.28
C ILE A 38 -2.02 2.49 14.54
N ASN A 39 -2.60 2.03 15.67
CA ASN A 39 -2.57 2.78 16.94
C ASN A 39 -3.01 4.25 16.78
N ASP A 40 -4.13 4.49 16.08
CA ASP A 40 -4.68 5.82 15.81
C ASP A 40 -3.81 6.76 14.94
N GLU A 41 -2.75 6.22 14.33
CA GLU A 41 -1.91 6.95 13.38
C GLU A 41 -2.05 6.42 11.95
N VAL A 42 -2.04 7.33 10.97
CA VAL A 42 -2.06 6.95 9.55
C VAL A 42 -0.79 6.19 9.19
N GLY A 43 -0.94 4.89 8.92
CA GLY A 43 0.13 4.01 8.46
C GLY A 43 0.44 4.14 6.97
N GLY A 44 -0.52 4.67 6.21
CA GLY A 44 -0.41 4.94 4.78
C GLY A 44 -1.78 4.95 4.12
N TYR A 45 -1.83 4.59 2.84
CA TYR A 45 -3.06 4.53 2.07
C TYR A 45 -3.22 3.20 1.35
N VAL A 46 -4.46 2.84 1.04
CA VAL A 46 -4.80 1.64 0.29
C VAL A 46 -5.85 1.94 -0.77
N GLU A 47 -5.70 1.32 -1.94
CA GLU A 47 -6.68 1.33 -3.01
C GLU A 47 -6.76 -0.07 -3.60
N GLU A 48 -7.98 -0.57 -3.70
CA GLU A 48 -8.24 -1.93 -4.16
C GLU A 48 -8.89 -1.88 -5.54
N TYR A 49 -8.32 -2.66 -6.44
CA TYR A 49 -8.81 -2.90 -7.78
C TYR A 49 -9.25 -4.36 -7.93
N GLU A 50 -9.93 -4.69 -9.02
CA GLU A 50 -10.14 -6.10 -9.37
C GLU A 50 -8.80 -6.79 -9.65
N GLY A 51 -8.47 -7.82 -8.85
CA GLY A 51 -7.24 -8.59 -9.05
C GLY A 51 -5.98 -8.02 -8.37
N LEU A 52 -6.02 -6.77 -7.88
CA LEU A 52 -4.85 -6.04 -7.41
C LEU A 52 -5.16 -5.12 -6.21
N THR A 53 -4.30 -5.12 -5.20
CA THR A 53 -4.33 -4.10 -4.12
C THR A 53 -3.04 -3.29 -4.14
N LEU A 54 -3.15 -1.96 -4.13
CA LEU A 54 -2.03 -1.05 -3.91
C LEU A 54 -2.06 -0.55 -2.47
N VAL A 55 -0.94 -0.69 -1.76
CA VAL A 55 -0.74 -0.17 -0.40
C VAL A 55 0.48 0.76 -0.38
N THR A 56 0.35 1.93 0.23
CA THR A 56 1.49 2.76 0.60
C THR A 56 1.80 2.62 2.06
N VAL A 57 3.07 2.78 2.41
CA VAL A 57 3.52 2.90 3.79
C VAL A 57 4.10 4.29 3.98
N ARG A 58 3.47 5.04 4.88
CA ARG A 58 3.85 6.42 5.20
C ARG A 58 5.23 6.45 5.87
N ASP A 59 6.05 7.43 5.48
CA ASP A 59 7.40 7.68 6.00
C ASP A 59 8.34 6.47 5.81
N ALA A 60 8.15 5.71 4.72
CA ALA A 60 8.99 4.57 4.34
C ALA A 60 9.69 4.81 2.99
N GLY A 61 10.97 4.43 2.91
CA GLY A 61 11.72 4.41 1.65
C GLY A 61 11.60 3.07 0.91
N HIS A 62 12.58 2.78 0.04
CA HIS A 62 12.60 1.57 -0.80
C HIS A 62 12.48 0.27 0.00
N PHE A 63 13.23 0.17 1.11
CA PHE A 63 13.21 -0.98 2.00
C PHE A 63 12.16 -0.80 3.11
N VAL A 64 10.89 -0.83 2.75
CA VAL A 64 9.75 -0.55 3.66
C VAL A 64 9.88 -1.20 5.05
N PRO A 65 10.19 -2.50 5.21
CA PRO A 65 10.31 -3.13 6.52
C PRO A 65 11.44 -2.57 7.39
N SER A 66 12.49 -2.00 6.79
CA SER A 66 13.61 -1.39 7.51
C SER A 66 13.27 0.00 8.05
N TYR A 67 12.45 0.78 7.33
CA TYR A 67 12.04 2.13 7.75
C TYR A 67 10.86 2.10 8.73
N GLN A 68 9.86 1.25 8.45
CA GLN A 68 8.58 1.24 9.17
C GLN A 68 8.15 -0.19 9.52
N PRO A 69 8.86 -0.89 10.43
CA PRO A 69 8.68 -2.32 10.68
C PRO A 69 7.27 -2.68 11.19
N ALA A 70 6.69 -1.88 12.10
CA ALA A 70 5.35 -2.14 12.63
C ALA A 70 4.25 -1.99 11.57
N ARG A 71 4.36 -0.97 10.71
CA ARG A 71 3.46 -0.72 9.58
C ARG A 71 3.61 -1.82 8.52
N ALA A 72 4.85 -2.23 8.23
CA ALA A 72 5.14 -3.32 7.29
C ALA A 72 4.58 -4.66 7.77
N LEU A 73 4.69 -4.96 9.08
CA LEU A 73 4.10 -6.15 9.68
C LEU A 73 2.57 -6.14 9.54
N THR A 74 1.93 -5.02 9.87
CA THR A 74 0.47 -4.89 9.73
C THR A 74 0.00 -5.09 8.28
N MET A 75 0.73 -4.53 7.32
CA MET A 75 0.47 -4.71 5.90
C MET A 75 0.58 -6.18 5.48
N ILE A 76 1.68 -6.87 5.82
CA ILE A 76 1.88 -8.27 5.41
C ILE A 76 0.93 -9.22 6.14
N SER A 77 0.60 -8.97 7.41
CA SER A 77 -0.42 -9.74 8.13
C SER A 77 -1.80 -9.61 7.45
N SER A 78 -2.19 -8.39 7.08
CA SER A 78 -3.43 -8.16 6.33
C SER A 78 -3.42 -8.87 4.97
N PHE A 79 -2.27 -8.88 4.28
CA PHE A 79 -2.09 -9.64 3.04
C PHE A 79 -2.31 -11.15 3.22
N LEU A 80 -1.66 -11.76 4.21
CA LEU A 80 -1.76 -13.19 4.47
C LEU A 80 -3.19 -13.60 4.88
N GLN A 81 -3.92 -12.71 5.54
CA GLN A 81 -5.32 -12.92 5.91
C GLN A 81 -6.31 -12.64 4.77
N GLY A 82 -5.84 -12.13 3.62
CA GLY A 82 -6.71 -11.79 2.50
C GLY A 82 -7.61 -10.58 2.72
N VAL A 83 -7.28 -9.72 3.69
CA VAL A 83 -8.05 -8.50 4.02
C VAL A 83 -7.27 -7.23 3.64
N LEU A 84 -7.96 -6.10 3.62
CA LEU A 84 -7.32 -4.79 3.51
C LEU A 84 -6.77 -4.34 4.87
N PRO A 85 -5.69 -3.54 4.90
CA PRO A 85 -5.25 -2.91 6.14
C PRO A 85 -6.40 -2.14 6.84
N PRO A 86 -6.43 -2.14 8.17
CA PRO A 86 -7.50 -1.53 8.95
C PRO A 86 -7.61 -0.03 8.63
N PRO A 87 -8.82 0.55 8.57
CA PRO A 87 -8.99 1.99 8.37
C PRO A 87 -8.28 2.82 9.45
#